data_AF-A0A3D1S5C1-F1
#
_entry.id   AF-A0A3D1S5C1-F1
#
_cell.length_a   1.000
_cell.length_b   1.000
_cell.length_c   1.000
_cell.angle_alpha   90.00
_cell.angle_beta   90.00
_cell.angle_gamma   90.00
#
_symmetry.space_group_name_H-M   'P 1'
#
loop_
_entity.id
_entity.type
_entity.pdbx_description
1 polymer ?
#
loop_
_entity_poly.entity_id
_entity_poly.type
_entity_poly.pdbx_seq_one_letter_code
_entity_poly.pdbx_strand_id
1 'polypeptide(L)'
;QRNLGSTSKFPRWAIAYKFNAEKALTRLESVTYQVGRTGAVTPVANLEPVLLSGTTVKRASLYNEDAILALDLHIGDRVYVEKGGEIIPKITGVD
;
A
#
# COMPACT_ATOMS: atom_id res chain seq x y z
N GLN A 1 29.26 12.80 -13.24
CA GLN A 1 27.97 13.56 -13.23
C GLN A 1 27.61 14.15 -14.59
N ARG A 2 28.40 15.08 -15.17
CA ARG A 2 28.07 15.71 -16.46
C ARG A 2 27.88 14.73 -17.64
N ASN A 3 28.70 13.68 -17.73
CA ASN A 3 28.57 12.64 -18.78
C ASN A 3 27.35 11.70 -18.58
N LEU A 4 26.90 11.51 -17.35
CA LEU A 4 25.75 10.65 -17.03
C LEU A 4 24.43 11.42 -17.16
N GLY A 5 24.43 12.73 -16.89
CA GLY A 5 23.25 13.57 -16.96
C GLY A 5 22.18 13.23 -15.92
N SER A 6 20.97 13.76 -16.14
CA SER A 6 19.77 13.52 -15.33
C SER A 6 18.57 13.31 -16.24
N THR A 7 17.60 12.54 -15.78
CA THR A 7 16.25 12.52 -16.37
C THR A 7 15.44 13.70 -15.84
N SER A 8 14.23 13.93 -16.36
CA SER A 8 13.35 15.02 -15.91
C SER A 8 12.99 14.97 -14.41
N LYS A 9 13.17 13.82 -13.74
CA LYS A 9 12.86 13.68 -12.30
C LYS A 9 14.02 13.20 -11.44
N PHE A 10 15.01 12.48 -11.98
CA PHE A 10 16.06 11.85 -11.17
C PHE A 10 17.45 11.87 -11.84
N PRO A 11 18.54 12.08 -11.08
CA PRO A 11 19.91 11.98 -11.58
C PRO A 11 20.29 10.55 -11.95
N ARG A 12 21.04 10.33 -13.04
CA ARG A 12 21.46 8.98 -13.48
C ARG A 12 22.68 8.43 -12.74
N TRP A 13 23.31 9.25 -11.91
CA TRP A 13 24.58 8.95 -11.21
C TRP A 13 24.39 8.62 -9.73
N ALA A 14 23.16 8.66 -9.24
CA ALA A 14 22.82 8.33 -7.86
C ALA A 14 21.53 7.53 -7.81
N ILE A 15 21.47 6.58 -6.88
CA ILE A 15 20.28 5.78 -6.58
C ILE A 15 20.04 5.79 -5.07
N ALA A 16 18.78 5.89 -4.67
CA ALA A 16 18.41 5.74 -3.27
C ALA A 16 18.32 4.25 -2.93
N TYR A 17 19.18 3.78 -2.05
CA TYR A 17 19.06 2.46 -1.45
C TYR A 17 18.02 2.52 -0.33
N LYS A 18 16.87 1.85 -0.53
CA LYS A 18 15.76 1.86 0.43
C LYS A 18 15.85 0.64 1.34
N PHE A 19 15.57 0.83 2.62
CA PHE A 19 15.43 -0.26 3.58
C PHE A 19 14.17 -1.07 3.31
N ASN A 20 14.15 -2.32 3.77
CA ASN A 20 12.94 -3.13 3.75
C ASN A 20 11.84 -2.41 4.52
N ALA A 21 10.67 -2.32 3.91
CA ALA A 21 9.53 -1.70 4.55
C ALA A 21 9.06 -2.56 5.71
N GLU A 22 8.64 -1.90 6.77
CA GLU A 22 8.04 -2.55 7.92
C GLU A 22 6.70 -3.18 7.51
N LYS A 23 6.48 -4.42 7.94
CA LYS A 23 5.26 -5.17 7.71
C LYS A 23 4.59 -5.43 9.05
N ALA A 24 3.26 -5.25 9.09
CA ALA A 24 2.46 -5.66 10.23
C ALA A 24 1.32 -6.57 9.78
N LEU A 25 0.96 -7.50 10.65
CA LEU A 25 -0.21 -8.35 10.48
C LEU A 25 -1.40 -7.67 11.16
N THR A 26 -2.52 -7.52 10.44
CA THR A 26 -3.77 -6.99 11.00
C THR A 26 -4.97 -7.72 10.41
N ARG A 27 -6.15 -7.52 10.99
CA ARG A 27 -7.40 -8.13 10.52
C ARG A 27 -8.14 -7.18 9.58
N LEU A 28 -8.67 -7.72 8.49
CA LEU A 28 -9.58 -7.01 7.60
C LEU A 28 -11.00 -7.01 8.19
N GLU A 29 -11.50 -5.84 8.60
CA GLU A 29 -12.85 -5.71 9.19
C GLU A 29 -13.93 -5.51 8.13
N SER A 30 -13.67 -4.68 7.13
CA SER A 30 -14.62 -4.39 6.06
C SER A 30 -13.93 -3.73 4.87
N VAL A 31 -14.59 -3.75 3.70
CA VAL A 31 -14.14 -3.01 2.51
C VAL A 31 -15.19 -1.97 2.15
N THR A 32 -14.76 -0.72 2.01
CA THR A 32 -15.61 0.39 1.56
C THR A 32 -15.22 0.79 0.14
N TYR A 33 -16.22 0.98 -0.72
CA TYR A 33 -16.00 1.39 -2.10
C TYR A 33 -16.16 2.91 -2.22
N GLN A 34 -15.13 3.60 -2.72
CA GLN A 34 -15.16 5.04 -2.96
C GLN A 34 -15.27 5.32 -4.45
N VAL A 35 -16.22 6.17 -4.83
CA VAL A 35 -16.38 6.63 -6.21
C VAL A 35 -15.55 7.89 -6.43
N GLY A 36 -14.57 7.82 -7.32
CA GLY A 36 -13.73 8.94 -7.70
C GLY A 36 -14.45 9.94 -8.61
N ARG A 37 -13.84 11.11 -8.82
CA ARG A 37 -14.39 12.18 -9.68
C ARG A 37 -14.64 11.75 -11.13
N THR A 38 -13.90 10.73 -11.60
CA THR A 38 -14.01 10.16 -12.94
C THR A 38 -15.00 9.00 -13.03
N GLY A 39 -15.68 8.66 -11.92
CA GLY A 39 -16.56 7.48 -11.84
C GLY A 39 -15.83 6.16 -11.52
N ALA A 40 -14.49 6.19 -11.37
CA ALA A 40 -13.73 5.02 -10.98
C ALA A 40 -14.07 4.58 -9.54
N VAL A 41 -14.38 3.30 -9.35
CA VAL A 41 -14.68 2.72 -8.04
C VAL A 41 -13.40 2.16 -7.44
N THR A 42 -12.91 2.76 -6.36
CA THR A 42 -11.70 2.32 -5.66
C THR A 42 -12.09 1.62 -4.36
N PRO A 43 -11.74 0.33 -4.19
CA PRO A 43 -11.92 -0.37 -2.92
C PRO A 43 -10.90 0.12 -1.88
N VAL A 44 -11.37 0.34 -0.66
CA VAL A 44 -10.57 0.72 0.51
C VAL A 44 -10.82 -0.27 1.63
N ALA A 45 -9.75 -0.93 2.09
CA ALA A 45 -9.79 -1.84 3.23
C ALA A 45 -9.81 -1.05 4.53
N ASN A 46 -10.79 -1.34 5.40
CA ASN A 46 -10.80 -0.94 6.80
C ASN A 46 -10.23 -2.09 7.63
N LEU A 47 -9.20 -1.76 8.39
CA LEU A 47 -8.37 -2.72 9.11
C LEU A 47 -8.45 -2.44 10.60
N GLU A 48 -8.25 -3.48 11.40
CA GLU A 48 -8.03 -3.31 12.83
C GLU A 48 -6.81 -2.39 13.05
N PRO A 49 -6.90 -1.38 13.96
CA PRO A 49 -5.84 -0.41 14.15
C PRO A 49 -4.51 -1.07 14.52
N VAL A 50 -3.51 -0.95 13.63
CA VAL A 50 -2.18 -1.54 13.82
C VAL A 50 -1.11 -0.47 13.83
N LEU A 51 -0.14 -0.59 14.74
CA LEU A 51 1.00 0.32 14.78
C LEU A 51 2.01 -0.10 13.71
N LEU A 52 2.34 0.81 12.80
CA LEU A 52 3.30 0.59 11.73
C LEU A 52 4.18 1.84 11.57
N SER A 53 5.48 1.70 11.76
CA SER A 53 6.47 2.77 11.62
C SER A 53 6.10 4.06 12.38
N GLY A 54 5.66 3.90 13.63
CA GLY A 54 5.27 5.01 14.51
C GLY A 54 3.91 5.66 14.21
N THR A 55 3.15 5.12 13.24
CA THR A 55 1.79 5.60 12.90
C THR A 55 0.77 4.49 13.03
N THR A 56 -0.43 4.80 13.51
CA THR A 56 -1.54 3.84 13.54
C THR A 56 -2.23 3.78 12.19
N VAL A 57 -2.15 2.65 11.51
CA VAL A 57 -2.83 2.40 10.24
C VAL A 57 -4.19 1.77 10.53
N LYS A 58 -5.25 2.39 10.00
CA LYS A 58 -6.63 1.88 10.06
C LYS A 58 -7.23 1.59 8.69
N ARG A 59 -6.61 2.12 7.63
CA ARG A 59 -7.12 2.04 6.26
C ARG A 59 -5.98 1.74 5.31
N ALA A 60 -6.21 0.84 4.36
CA ALA A 60 -5.27 0.52 3.30
C ALA A 60 -5.96 0.57 1.94
N SER A 61 -5.22 0.95 0.90
CA SER A 61 -5.73 0.96 -0.48
C SER A 61 -5.61 -0.43 -1.08
N LEU A 62 -6.70 -0.92 -1.68
CA LEU A 62 -6.74 -2.17 -2.44
C LEU A 62 -6.51 -1.97 -3.94
N TYR A 63 -6.31 -0.72 -4.39
CA TYR A 63 -6.06 -0.34 -5.79
C TYR A 63 -7.24 -0.61 -6.74
N ASN A 64 -7.58 -1.88 -6.99
CA ASN A 64 -8.61 -2.34 -7.90
C ASN A 64 -9.23 -3.68 -7.42
N GLU A 65 -10.29 -4.12 -8.09
CA GLU A 65 -10.92 -5.42 -7.83
C GLU A 65 -9.97 -6.60 -8.13
N ASP A 66 -9.13 -6.48 -9.16
CA ASP A 66 -8.20 -7.55 -9.54
C ASP A 66 -7.22 -7.88 -8.41
N ALA A 67 -6.79 -6.88 -7.64
CA ALA A 67 -5.93 -7.11 -6.49
C ALA A 67 -6.63 -7.87 -5.37
N ILE A 68 -7.93 -7.66 -5.18
CA ILE A 68 -8.74 -8.40 -4.20
C ILE A 68 -8.83 -9.87 -4.61
N LEU A 69 -9.13 -10.12 -5.89
CA LEU A 69 -9.24 -11.46 -6.45
C LEU A 69 -7.89 -12.19 -6.48
N ALA A 70 -6.81 -11.49 -6.83
CA ALA A 70 -5.47 -12.07 -6.87
C ALA A 70 -4.94 -12.46 -5.48
N LEU A 71 -5.36 -11.74 -4.43
CA LEU A 71 -5.02 -12.01 -3.04
C LEU A 71 -6.03 -12.91 -2.34
N ASP A 72 -7.13 -13.29 -3.02
CA ASP A 72 -8.26 -14.04 -2.46
C ASP A 72 -8.76 -13.48 -1.12
N LEU A 73 -8.89 -12.15 -1.06
CA LEU A 73 -9.16 -11.42 0.17
C LEU A 73 -10.61 -11.58 0.63
N HIS A 74 -10.81 -12.15 1.82
CA HIS A 74 -12.11 -12.24 2.46
C HIS A 74 -12.20 -11.37 3.72
N ILE A 75 -13.43 -10.92 4.01
CA ILE A 75 -13.69 -10.14 5.22
C ILE A 75 -13.45 -11.04 6.44
N GLY A 76 -12.61 -10.60 7.35
CA GLY A 76 -12.21 -11.34 8.54
C GLY A 76 -10.81 -11.93 8.47
N ASP A 77 -10.18 -11.96 7.29
CA ASP A 77 -8.85 -12.52 7.10
C ASP A 77 -7.75 -11.70 7.76
N ARG A 78 -6.60 -12.34 7.99
CA ARG A 78 -5.39 -11.71 8.46
C ARG A 78 -4.55 -11.27 7.26
N VAL A 79 -4.31 -9.98 7.17
CA VAL A 79 -3.63 -9.36 6.03
C VAL A 79 -2.31 -8.74 6.46
N TYR A 80 -1.31 -8.89 5.61
CA TYR A 80 -0.03 -8.21 5.77
C TYR A 80 -0.11 -6.81 5.17
N VAL A 81 0.19 -5.81 5.98
CA VAL A 81 0.17 -4.40 5.60
C VAL A 81 1.58 -3.83 5.65
N GLU A 82 1.96 -3.16 4.57
CA GLU A 82 3.27 -2.56 4.37
C GLU A 82 3.12 -1.07 4.02
N LYS A 83 4.00 -0.22 4.57
CA LYS A 83 4.00 1.22 4.27
C LYS A 83 4.96 1.54 3.13
N GLY A 84 4.42 1.73 1.93
CA GLY A 84 5.20 2.11 0.76
C GLY A 84 5.83 3.50 0.95
N GLY A 85 7.16 3.54 1.11
CA GLY A 85 7.91 4.79 1.29
C GLY A 85 7.45 5.61 2.49
N GLU A 86 7.06 4.94 3.59
CA GLU A 86 6.60 5.54 4.86
C GLU A 86 5.30 6.34 4.80
N ILE A 87 4.58 6.37 3.66
CA ILE A 87 3.36 7.18 3.52
C ILE A 87 2.12 6.33 3.25
N ILE A 88 2.13 5.49 2.22
CA ILE A 88 0.92 4.84 1.73
C ILE A 88 0.86 3.37 2.17
N PRO A 89 -0.09 2.98 3.04
CA PRO A 89 -0.27 1.58 3.43
C PRO A 89 -0.86 0.76 2.29
N LYS A 90 -0.28 -0.41 2.04
CA LYS A 90 -0.66 -1.39 1.02
C LYS A 90 -0.77 -2.77 1.63
N ILE A 91 -1.71 -3.57 1.13
CA ILE A 91 -1.82 -4.98 1.50
C ILE A 91 -0.92 -5.79 0.56
N THR A 92 -0.04 -6.62 1.12
CA THR A 92 0.94 -7.42 0.36
C THR A 92 0.63 -8.92 0.33
N GLY A 93 -0.23 -9.41 1.20
CA GLY A 93 -0.56 -10.83 1.31
C GLY A 93 -1.64 -11.10 2.35
N VAL A 94 -2.17 -12.31 2.30
CA VAL A 94 -3.11 -12.89 3.27
C VAL A 94 -2.45 -14.11 3.91
N ASP A 95 -2.70 -14.32 5.21
CA ASP A 95 -2.26 -15.48 6.00
C ASP A 95 -3.39 -16.51 6.12
#